data_AF-A0A961AQD9-F1
#
_entry.id   AF-A0A961AQD9-F1
#
_cell.length_a   1.000
_cell.length_b   1.000
_cell.length_c   1.000
_cell.angle_alpha   90.00
_cell.angle_beta   90.00
_cell.angle_gamma   90.00
#
_symmetry.space_group_name_H-M   'P 1'
#
loop_
_entity.id
_entity.type
_entity.pdbx_description
1 polymer ?
#
loop_
_entity_poly.entity_id
_entity_poly.type
_entity_poly.pdbx_seq_one_letter_code
_entity_poly.pdbx_strand_id
1 'polypeptide(L)'
;MTSFRVPVGLSLILCCGVLVSGARADEKKTLNPVIEVGGQLWSTKISVFHKHFEKLGFEWLSSNEAGLRSVDPDLEMFGEPVGETIVRAKEGLIYRVDISVFNRGDQGSLSHSDFKNTIEKWQGFITEATNTKPEDSSDAKDAAVGLKRVLWYTADSAILLESSLSRQGPEFIRVKLAPKPKGAFYLGNTTGRVRQQVFRGDLRQNVNRNDDGEVTIKGIPMVDQGPKGYCAVASAERVFRYYGLETDQHEMAQLASSSAMGGTSPQMMYEALKTASNGVQLRVYDLIQYDVKEFFDWIEAYNREAKKEGAGLAPDDPRRIYYVDQVYEALDPKVYLSVKVNRGNYFENFKRDVMENIDAGIPLMWGVYLGLYPEKEIPQARGGHMRLIIGYNRRSGELIYSDSWGAGHEAKKMPLGQAFAMTSGLFVVKPAR
;
A
#
# COMPACT_ATOMS: atom_id res chain seq x y z
N MET A 1 47.87 -50.37 69.47
CA MET A 1 47.76 -51.55 68.59
C MET A 1 46.40 -51.40 67.90
N THR A 2 46.21 -51.09 66.62
CA THR A 2 46.97 -51.20 65.35
C THR A 2 46.42 -50.10 64.42
N SER A 3 47.19 -49.07 64.02
CA SER A 3 47.88 -48.87 62.72
C SER A 3 46.94 -48.95 61.50
N PHE A 4 46.82 -47.98 60.58
CA PHE A 4 47.79 -47.50 59.58
C PHE A 4 47.28 -46.18 58.92
N ARG A 5 48.05 -45.07 58.90
CA ARG A 5 48.95 -44.56 57.83
C ARG A 5 48.33 -44.28 56.44
N VAL A 6 48.16 -42.98 56.18
CA VAL A 6 48.22 -42.22 54.89
C VAL A 6 49.71 -42.15 54.42
N PRO A 7 50.15 -41.77 53.17
CA PRO A 7 49.47 -41.19 51.99
C PRO A 7 49.85 -41.82 50.61
N VAL A 8 49.27 -41.30 49.52
CA VAL A 8 49.95 -40.57 48.40
C VAL A 8 49.10 -40.67 47.13
N GLY A 9 48.85 -39.54 46.46
CA GLY A 9 48.38 -39.52 45.07
C GLY A 9 47.51 -38.30 44.73
N LEU A 10 48.13 -37.14 44.53
CA LEU A 10 47.47 -35.97 43.94
C LEU A 10 47.63 -36.06 42.41
N SER A 11 46.53 -36.27 41.68
CA SER A 11 46.48 -36.11 40.22
C SER A 11 45.26 -35.31 39.82
N LEU A 12 45.52 -34.20 39.12
CA LEU A 12 44.55 -33.37 38.42
C LEU A 12 43.69 -34.21 37.46
N ILE A 13 42.37 -34.00 37.47
CA ILE A 13 41.51 -34.34 36.33
C ILE A 13 40.76 -33.07 35.91
N LEU A 14 41.08 -32.65 34.69
CA LEU A 14 40.35 -31.70 33.85
C LEU A 14 38.90 -32.17 33.68
N CYS A 15 37.93 -31.39 34.14
CA CYS A 15 36.54 -31.53 33.69
C CYS A 15 36.29 -30.52 32.56
N CYS A 16 36.32 -31.01 31.32
CA CYS A 16 35.79 -30.29 30.17
C CYS A 16 34.32 -29.92 30.42
N GLY A 17 34.04 -28.61 30.45
CA GLY A 17 32.68 -28.11 30.36
C GLY A 17 32.10 -28.42 28.99
N VAL A 18 31.06 -29.25 28.95
CA VAL A 18 30.14 -29.27 27.82
C VAL A 18 29.28 -28.01 27.97
N LEU A 19 29.63 -26.98 27.21
CA LEU A 19 28.72 -25.90 26.89
C LEU A 19 27.57 -26.53 26.10
N VAL A 20 26.48 -26.86 26.79
CA VAL A 20 25.18 -27.01 26.14
C VAL A 20 24.85 -25.61 25.63
N SER A 21 25.14 -25.36 24.36
CA SER A 21 24.56 -24.23 23.65
C SER A 21 23.05 -24.43 23.71
N GLY A 22 22.41 -23.74 24.65
CA GLY A 22 20.99 -23.52 24.61
C GLY A 22 20.70 -22.71 23.34
N ALA A 23 20.50 -23.42 22.22
CA ALA A 23 19.67 -22.91 21.17
C ALA A 23 18.33 -22.64 21.85
N ARG A 24 18.02 -21.36 22.09
CA ARG A 24 16.64 -20.95 22.24
C ARG A 24 15.96 -21.51 21.00
N ALA A 25 15.04 -22.46 21.19
CA ALA A 25 14.09 -22.75 20.15
C ALA A 25 13.33 -21.44 19.96
N ASP A 26 13.69 -20.66 18.95
CA ASP A 26 12.90 -19.50 18.58
C ASP A 26 11.51 -20.03 18.29
N GLU A 27 10.56 -19.57 19.11
CA GLU A 27 9.15 -19.93 18.98
C GLU A 27 8.73 -19.53 17.56
N LYS A 28 8.39 -20.53 16.74
CA LYS A 28 8.03 -20.31 15.33
C LYS A 28 6.91 -19.27 15.25
N LYS A 29 7.10 -18.23 14.44
CA LYS A 29 6.08 -17.21 14.16
C LYS A 29 5.04 -17.79 13.19
N THR A 30 4.11 -18.57 13.73
CA THR A 30 3.11 -19.28 12.92
C THR A 30 1.75 -18.59 12.92
N LEU A 31 1.12 -18.50 11.74
CA LEU A 31 -0.25 -18.04 11.53
C LEU A 31 -1.30 -19.14 11.71
N ASN A 32 -0.92 -20.40 11.96
CA ASN A 32 -1.90 -21.50 12.10
C ASN A 32 -3.01 -21.20 13.11
N PRO A 33 -2.73 -20.61 14.29
CA PRO A 33 -3.78 -20.28 15.24
C PRO A 33 -4.80 -19.27 14.69
N VAL A 34 -4.43 -18.43 13.72
CA VAL A 34 -5.37 -17.47 13.09
C VAL A 34 -6.51 -18.19 12.37
N ILE A 35 -6.24 -19.35 11.75
CA ILE A 35 -7.31 -20.17 11.16
C ILE A 35 -8.10 -20.88 12.25
N GLU A 36 -7.42 -21.46 13.25
CA GLU A 36 -8.07 -22.26 14.30
C GLU A 36 -9.05 -21.45 15.15
N VAL A 37 -8.80 -20.14 15.31
CA VAL A 37 -9.70 -19.20 15.99
C VAL A 37 -10.97 -18.89 15.17
N GLY A 38 -11.13 -19.51 13.98
CA GLY A 38 -12.32 -19.49 13.13
C GLY A 38 -13.60 -19.69 13.94
N GLY A 39 -14.28 -18.57 14.20
CA GLY A 39 -15.44 -18.44 15.09
C GLY A 39 -15.32 -17.29 16.08
N GLN A 40 -14.28 -17.30 16.90
CA GLN A 40 -14.00 -16.19 17.82
C GLN A 40 -13.32 -15.01 17.11
N LEU A 41 -12.58 -15.28 16.02
CA LEU A 41 -11.81 -14.26 15.29
C LEU A 41 -12.68 -13.07 14.88
N TRP A 42 -13.86 -13.33 14.33
CA TRP A 42 -14.77 -12.31 13.81
C TRP A 42 -15.43 -11.46 14.90
N SER A 43 -15.48 -11.97 16.12
CA SER A 43 -15.94 -11.24 17.31
C SER A 43 -14.81 -10.58 18.11
N THR A 44 -13.56 -10.85 17.73
CA THR A 44 -12.38 -10.33 18.42
C THR A 44 -12.14 -8.88 18.03
N LYS A 45 -11.94 -8.02 19.03
CA LYS A 45 -11.45 -6.65 18.80
C LYS A 45 -10.03 -6.71 18.25
N ILE A 46 -9.73 -5.92 17.22
CA ILE A 46 -8.41 -5.94 16.57
C ILE A 46 -7.26 -5.58 17.53
N SER A 47 -7.51 -4.73 18.53
CA SER A 47 -6.52 -4.46 19.59
C SER A 47 -6.23 -5.66 20.49
N VAL A 48 -7.22 -6.53 20.72
CA VAL A 48 -7.02 -7.79 21.44
C VAL A 48 -6.25 -8.78 20.57
N PHE A 49 -6.57 -8.87 19.28
CA PHE A 49 -5.80 -9.65 18.32
C PHE A 49 -4.34 -9.19 18.26
N HIS A 50 -4.10 -7.88 18.17
CA HIS A 50 -2.75 -7.30 18.12
C HIS A 50 -1.92 -7.72 19.31
N LYS A 51 -2.49 -7.61 20.51
CA LYS A 51 -1.83 -8.03 21.75
C LYS A 51 -1.58 -9.55 21.81
N HIS A 52 -2.55 -10.35 21.36
CA HIS A 52 -2.42 -11.81 21.38
C HIS A 52 -1.34 -12.30 20.40
N PHE A 53 -1.19 -11.63 19.26
CA PHE A 53 -0.27 -11.98 18.19
C PHE A 53 0.91 -11.00 18.08
N GLU A 54 1.33 -10.36 19.19
CA GLU A 54 2.36 -9.31 19.18
C GLU A 54 3.72 -9.80 18.63
N LYS A 55 4.02 -11.10 18.79
CA LYS A 55 5.25 -11.73 18.31
C LYS A 55 5.28 -11.95 16.78
N LEU A 56 4.14 -11.80 16.10
CA LEU A 56 4.04 -12.01 14.65
C LEU A 56 4.38 -10.76 13.83
N GLY A 57 4.92 -9.71 14.46
CA GLY A 57 5.40 -8.52 13.75
C GLY A 57 4.28 -7.67 13.15
N PHE A 58 3.08 -7.70 13.74
CA PHE A 58 1.97 -6.87 13.30
C PHE A 58 2.13 -5.42 13.73
N GLU A 59 2.07 -4.51 12.78
CA GLU A 59 2.04 -3.06 12.96
C GLU A 59 0.71 -2.47 12.48
N TRP A 60 0.30 -1.35 13.08
CA TRP A 60 -0.93 -0.67 12.69
C TRP A 60 -0.82 -0.07 11.28
N LEU A 61 -1.79 -0.39 10.42
CA LEU A 61 -1.91 0.23 9.10
C LEU A 61 -2.30 1.71 9.17
N SER A 62 -2.92 2.12 10.28
CA SER A 62 -3.44 3.47 10.48
C SER A 62 -3.66 3.75 11.97
N SER A 63 -3.57 5.02 12.34
CA SER A 63 -3.79 5.60 13.67
C SER A 63 -5.19 5.38 14.23
N ASN A 64 -6.19 5.11 13.39
CA ASN A 64 -7.55 4.76 13.81
C ASN A 64 -7.77 3.25 13.99
N GLU A 65 -6.69 2.46 14.01
CA GLU A 65 -6.72 1.01 14.25
C GLU A 65 -7.56 0.23 13.21
N ALA A 66 -7.69 0.72 11.97
CA ALA A 66 -8.50 0.07 10.93
C ALA A 66 -7.90 -1.25 10.38
N GLY A 67 -6.67 -1.59 10.77
CA GLY A 67 -6.04 -2.83 10.35
C GLY A 67 -4.61 -2.97 10.87
N LEU A 68 -4.10 -4.19 10.78
CA LEU A 68 -2.73 -4.57 11.10
C LEU A 68 -2.07 -5.18 9.87
N ARG A 69 -0.76 -5.00 9.76
CA ARG A 69 0.07 -5.56 8.70
C ARG A 69 1.31 -6.19 9.29
N SER A 70 1.67 -7.37 8.83
CA SER A 70 2.97 -7.99 9.08
C SER A 70 3.67 -8.27 7.75
N VAL A 71 4.95 -7.95 7.71
CA VAL A 71 5.89 -8.29 6.62
C VAL A 71 7.10 -9.04 7.18
N ASP A 72 6.93 -9.66 8.34
CA ASP A 72 7.99 -10.38 9.03
C ASP A 72 8.48 -11.56 8.15
N PRO A 73 9.77 -11.61 7.78
CA PRO A 73 10.28 -12.63 6.87
C PRO A 73 10.27 -14.04 7.47
N ASP A 74 10.13 -14.16 8.80
CA ASP A 74 10.07 -15.45 9.51
C ASP A 74 8.63 -15.94 9.71
N LEU A 75 7.63 -15.21 9.18
CA LEU A 75 6.23 -15.59 9.29
C LEU A 75 5.96 -16.85 8.46
N GLU A 76 5.41 -17.88 9.09
CA GLU A 76 5.04 -19.13 8.43
C GLU A 76 3.57 -19.48 8.65
N MET A 77 3.05 -20.31 7.76
CA MET A 77 1.73 -20.91 7.85
C MET A 77 1.79 -22.31 7.25
N PHE A 78 1.29 -23.29 7.99
CA PHE A 78 1.42 -24.71 7.65
C PHE A 78 2.87 -25.18 7.44
N GLY A 79 3.82 -24.53 8.13
CA GLY A 79 5.25 -24.78 7.99
C GLY A 79 5.89 -24.18 6.73
N GLU A 80 5.15 -23.40 5.94
CA GLU A 80 5.66 -22.70 4.77
C GLU A 80 5.83 -21.20 5.05
N PRO A 81 6.89 -20.56 4.54
CA PRO A 81 7.01 -19.11 4.57
C PRO A 81 5.83 -18.44 3.87
N VAL A 82 5.34 -17.36 4.47
CA VAL A 82 4.33 -16.48 3.86
C VAL A 82 4.88 -15.06 3.71
N GLY A 83 4.32 -14.31 2.79
CA GLY A 83 4.62 -12.90 2.61
C GLY A 83 3.74 -12.01 3.48
N GLU A 84 3.43 -10.82 2.93
CA GLU A 84 2.56 -9.85 3.57
C GLU A 84 1.26 -10.47 4.08
N THR A 85 0.97 -10.21 5.35
CA THR A 85 -0.29 -10.59 5.99
C THR A 85 -0.99 -9.34 6.52
N ILE A 86 -2.24 -9.14 6.13
CA ILE A 86 -3.06 -7.99 6.51
C ILE A 86 -4.32 -8.47 7.24
N VAL A 87 -4.54 -7.96 8.45
CA VAL A 87 -5.78 -8.14 9.22
C VAL A 87 -6.57 -6.83 9.14
N ARG A 88 -7.78 -6.89 8.62
CA ARG A 88 -8.63 -5.72 8.41
C ARG A 88 -9.74 -5.68 9.45
N ALA A 89 -9.94 -4.50 10.02
CA ALA A 89 -11.01 -4.25 10.97
C ALA A 89 -11.92 -3.12 10.51
N LYS A 90 -13.17 -3.22 10.94
CA LYS A 90 -14.16 -2.16 10.81
C LYS A 90 -14.86 -2.03 12.14
N GLU A 91 -14.98 -0.78 12.62
CA GLU A 91 -15.58 -0.51 13.93
C GLU A 91 -14.91 -1.33 15.05
N GLY A 92 -13.59 -1.55 14.92
CA GLY A 92 -12.77 -2.30 15.85
C GLY A 92 -12.87 -3.83 15.75
N LEU A 93 -13.76 -4.38 14.92
CA LEU A 93 -13.94 -5.83 14.75
C LEU A 93 -13.28 -6.33 13.46
N ILE A 94 -12.64 -7.49 13.53
CA ILE A 94 -11.98 -8.12 12.38
C ILE A 94 -13.04 -8.62 11.41
N TYR A 95 -12.89 -8.30 10.13
CA TYR A 95 -13.78 -8.78 9.08
C TYR A 95 -13.04 -9.51 7.95
N ARG A 96 -11.70 -9.38 7.87
CA ARG A 96 -10.91 -10.04 6.83
C ARG A 96 -9.46 -10.24 7.24
N VAL A 97 -8.88 -11.36 6.81
CA VAL A 97 -7.44 -11.61 6.85
C VAL A 97 -6.98 -11.96 5.43
N ASP A 98 -5.98 -11.24 4.92
CA ASP A 98 -5.34 -11.48 3.62
C ASP A 98 -3.92 -11.98 3.88
N ILE A 99 -3.52 -13.10 3.27
CA ILE A 99 -2.21 -13.74 3.45
C ILE A 99 -1.60 -13.97 2.06
N SER A 100 -0.45 -13.35 1.80
CA SER A 100 0.30 -13.55 0.57
C SER A 100 1.09 -14.86 0.64
N VAL A 101 0.83 -15.77 -0.30
CA VAL A 101 1.56 -17.04 -0.42
C VAL A 101 2.69 -16.89 -1.45
N PHE A 102 2.36 -16.28 -2.58
CA PHE A 102 3.31 -15.93 -3.62
C PHE A 102 2.94 -14.58 -4.23
N ASN A 103 3.92 -13.72 -4.48
CA ASN A 103 3.77 -12.52 -5.29
C ASN A 103 5.01 -12.25 -6.13
N ARG A 104 4.83 -12.08 -7.45
CA ARG A 104 5.93 -11.85 -8.39
C ARG A 104 6.70 -10.56 -8.13
N GLY A 105 6.03 -9.48 -7.75
CA GLY A 105 6.69 -8.19 -7.46
C GLY A 105 7.57 -8.26 -6.20
N ASP A 106 7.22 -9.13 -5.25
CA ASP A 106 7.92 -9.22 -3.97
C ASP A 106 8.98 -10.32 -3.98
N GLN A 107 8.68 -11.48 -4.56
CA GLN A 107 9.50 -12.70 -4.53
C GLN A 107 10.13 -13.07 -5.88
N GLY A 108 9.84 -12.34 -6.96
CA GLY A 108 10.38 -12.62 -8.30
C GLY A 108 9.60 -13.69 -9.05
N SER A 109 10.23 -14.27 -10.08
CA SER A 109 9.55 -15.23 -10.96
C SER A 109 9.40 -16.62 -10.33
N LEU A 110 8.25 -17.25 -10.54
CA LEU A 110 8.00 -18.66 -10.21
C LEU A 110 7.74 -19.45 -11.49
N SER A 111 8.22 -20.69 -11.56
CA SER A 111 7.94 -21.56 -12.70
C SER A 111 6.46 -21.97 -12.73
N HIS A 112 5.94 -22.34 -13.91
CA HIS A 112 4.55 -22.79 -14.03
C HIS A 112 4.28 -24.08 -13.23
N SER A 113 5.26 -24.99 -13.18
CA SER A 113 5.15 -26.22 -12.39
C SER A 113 5.13 -25.92 -10.90
N ASP A 114 6.03 -25.06 -10.42
CA ASP A 114 6.09 -24.73 -8.99
C ASP A 114 4.87 -23.94 -8.55
N PHE A 115 4.33 -23.07 -9.41
CA PHE A 115 3.08 -22.37 -9.15
C PHE A 115 1.91 -23.32 -8.99
N LYS A 116 1.76 -24.29 -9.90
CA LYS A 116 0.72 -25.32 -9.81
C LYS A 116 0.90 -26.18 -8.55
N ASN A 117 2.12 -26.63 -8.27
CA ASN A 117 2.43 -27.44 -7.10
C ASN A 117 2.14 -26.67 -5.80
N THR A 118 2.45 -25.36 -5.76
CA THR A 118 2.15 -24.50 -4.61
C THR A 118 0.65 -24.39 -4.39
N ILE A 119 -0.14 -24.18 -5.45
CA ILE A 119 -1.60 -24.14 -5.35
C ILE A 119 -2.15 -25.47 -4.80
N GLU A 120 -1.72 -26.61 -5.35
CA GLU A 120 -2.19 -27.94 -4.92
C GLU A 120 -1.79 -28.22 -3.46
N LYS A 121 -0.58 -27.87 -3.07
CA LYS A 121 -0.07 -27.98 -1.69
C LYS A 121 -0.93 -27.18 -0.72
N TRP A 122 -1.23 -25.91 -1.04
CA TRP A 122 -2.06 -25.05 -0.19
C TRP A 122 -3.52 -25.47 -0.14
N GLN A 123 -4.08 -26.03 -1.23
CA GLN A 123 -5.40 -26.67 -1.19
C GLN A 123 -5.41 -27.83 -0.19
N GLY A 124 -4.35 -28.66 -0.18
CA GLY A 124 -4.16 -29.75 0.78
C GLY A 124 -4.13 -29.26 2.22
N PHE A 125 -3.30 -28.26 2.51
CA PHE A 125 -3.20 -27.68 3.85
C PHE A 125 -4.51 -27.09 4.37
N ILE A 126 -5.23 -26.31 3.54
CA ILE A 126 -6.52 -25.73 3.94
C ILE A 126 -7.56 -26.83 4.19
N THR A 127 -7.59 -27.86 3.33
CA THR A 127 -8.51 -28.99 3.47
C THR A 127 -8.26 -29.75 4.77
N GLU A 128 -6.99 -30.01 5.09
CA GLU A 128 -6.59 -30.68 6.34
C GLU A 128 -6.92 -29.82 7.57
N ALA A 129 -6.53 -28.55 7.56
CA ALA A 129 -6.72 -27.64 8.69
C ALA A 129 -8.20 -27.36 9.00
N THR A 130 -9.05 -27.30 7.97
CA THR A 130 -10.49 -27.05 8.15
C THR A 130 -11.30 -28.34 8.35
N ASN A 131 -10.73 -29.50 8.03
CA ASN A 131 -11.44 -30.77 7.89
C ASN A 131 -12.67 -30.65 6.96
N THR A 132 -12.59 -29.78 5.94
CA THR A 132 -13.65 -29.56 4.94
C THR A 132 -13.10 -29.67 3.54
N LYS A 133 -13.94 -30.03 2.58
CA LYS A 133 -13.57 -30.11 1.16
C LYS A 133 -13.86 -28.77 0.47
N PRO A 134 -13.16 -28.44 -0.62
CA PRO A 134 -13.48 -27.26 -1.41
C PRO A 134 -14.91 -27.39 -1.95
N GLU A 135 -15.74 -26.39 -1.70
CA GLU A 135 -17.15 -26.34 -2.15
C GLU A 135 -17.32 -25.69 -3.52
N ASP A 136 -16.39 -24.82 -3.92
CA ASP A 136 -16.46 -24.04 -5.15
C ASP A 136 -15.07 -23.89 -5.77
N SER A 137 -14.98 -24.11 -7.08
CA SER A 137 -13.81 -23.82 -7.89
C SER A 137 -14.27 -23.11 -9.15
N SER A 138 -13.87 -21.86 -9.29
CA SER A 138 -14.36 -21.00 -10.37
C SER A 138 -13.30 -20.04 -10.88
N ASP A 139 -13.45 -19.69 -12.16
CA ASP A 139 -12.75 -18.54 -12.73
C ASP A 139 -13.55 -17.27 -12.42
N ALA A 140 -12.89 -16.27 -11.83
CA ALA A 140 -13.51 -14.98 -11.55
C ALA A 140 -13.64 -14.16 -12.84
N LYS A 141 -14.83 -14.17 -13.43
CA LYS A 141 -15.12 -13.38 -14.64
C LYS A 141 -15.35 -11.89 -14.37
N ASP A 142 -15.53 -11.54 -13.10
CA ASP A 142 -15.84 -10.20 -12.59
C ASP A 142 -14.63 -9.48 -11.98
N ALA A 143 -13.48 -10.15 -11.88
CA ALA A 143 -12.27 -9.58 -11.33
C ALA A 143 -11.52 -8.71 -12.35
N ALA A 144 -10.72 -7.76 -11.82
CA ALA A 144 -9.89 -6.86 -12.63
C ALA A 144 -8.83 -7.61 -13.45
N VAL A 145 -8.40 -8.78 -12.96
CA VAL A 145 -7.45 -9.69 -13.59
C VAL A 145 -8.06 -11.10 -13.64
N GLY A 146 -7.52 -11.99 -14.48
CA GLY A 146 -7.94 -13.39 -14.49
C GLY A 146 -7.56 -14.07 -13.17
N LEU A 147 -8.56 -14.47 -12.37
CA LEU A 147 -8.36 -15.21 -11.12
C LEU A 147 -8.96 -16.60 -11.18
N LYS A 148 -8.26 -17.57 -10.60
CA LYS A 148 -8.82 -18.84 -10.18
C LYS A 148 -9.07 -18.81 -8.68
N ARG A 149 -10.25 -19.26 -8.28
CA ARG A 149 -10.75 -19.23 -6.90
C ARG A 149 -11.08 -20.64 -6.45
N VAL A 150 -10.61 -21.03 -5.27
CA VAL A 150 -11.02 -22.27 -4.58
C VAL A 150 -11.47 -21.90 -3.18
N LEU A 151 -12.63 -22.42 -2.77
CA LEU A 151 -13.34 -21.92 -1.60
C LEU A 151 -13.77 -23.03 -0.64
N TRP A 152 -13.51 -22.81 0.65
CA TRP A 152 -13.91 -23.68 1.76
C TRP A 152 -14.79 -22.93 2.74
N TYR A 153 -15.60 -23.68 3.48
CA TYR A 153 -16.41 -23.18 4.57
C TYR A 153 -16.14 -23.96 5.84
N THR A 154 -15.95 -23.24 6.93
CA THR A 154 -16.12 -23.80 8.27
C THR A 154 -17.53 -23.47 8.77
N ALA A 155 -17.79 -23.70 10.07
CA ALA A 155 -19.06 -23.32 10.68
C ALA A 155 -19.36 -21.81 10.54
N ASP A 156 -18.34 -20.97 10.61
CA ASP A 156 -18.43 -19.51 10.78
C ASP A 156 -17.55 -18.72 9.82
N SER A 157 -16.66 -19.38 9.08
CA SER A 157 -15.66 -18.73 8.24
C SER A 157 -15.77 -19.24 6.81
N ALA A 158 -15.42 -18.36 5.88
CA ALA A 158 -15.12 -18.70 4.51
C ALA A 158 -13.62 -18.53 4.31
N ILE A 159 -12.99 -19.45 3.57
CA ILE A 159 -11.56 -19.39 3.24
C ILE A 159 -11.43 -19.50 1.72
N LEU A 160 -10.77 -18.51 1.11
CA LEU A 160 -10.63 -18.39 -0.33
C LEU A 160 -9.15 -18.43 -0.71
N LEU A 161 -8.75 -19.43 -1.48
CA LEU A 161 -7.46 -19.47 -2.16
C LEU A 161 -7.63 -18.84 -3.55
N GLU A 162 -6.93 -17.75 -3.82
CA GLU A 162 -6.91 -17.10 -5.13
C GLU A 162 -5.53 -17.24 -5.77
N SER A 163 -5.52 -17.43 -7.08
CA SER A 163 -4.31 -17.43 -7.87
C SER A 163 -4.51 -16.70 -9.19
N SER A 164 -3.48 -15.98 -9.65
CA SER A 164 -3.48 -15.32 -10.96
C SER A 164 -2.28 -15.72 -11.80
N LEU A 165 -2.57 -15.95 -13.08
CA LEU A 165 -1.62 -16.24 -14.13
C LEU A 165 -1.81 -15.21 -15.24
N SER A 166 -0.76 -14.51 -15.64
CA SER A 166 -0.77 -13.62 -16.80
C SER A 166 -0.06 -14.26 -18.00
N ARG A 167 -0.04 -13.55 -19.12
CA ARG A 167 0.77 -13.94 -20.28
C ARG A 167 2.27 -13.98 -19.99
N GLN A 168 2.73 -13.24 -18.97
CA GLN A 168 4.13 -13.22 -18.55
C GLN A 168 4.46 -14.35 -17.55
N GLY A 169 3.47 -15.12 -17.11
CA GLY A 169 3.61 -16.22 -16.17
C GLY A 169 2.86 -16.01 -14.85
N PRO A 170 3.22 -16.76 -13.80
CA PRO A 170 2.66 -16.64 -12.45
C PRO A 170 2.75 -15.22 -11.88
N GLU A 171 1.64 -14.69 -11.36
CA GLU A 171 1.60 -13.36 -10.77
C GLU A 171 1.50 -13.42 -9.25
N PHE A 172 0.49 -14.12 -8.72
CA PHE A 172 0.34 -14.28 -7.27
C PHE A 172 -0.49 -15.50 -6.88
N ILE A 173 -0.31 -15.93 -5.63
CA ILE A 173 -1.16 -16.87 -4.88
C ILE A 173 -1.43 -16.22 -3.52
N ARG A 174 -2.67 -16.25 -3.04
CA ARG A 174 -3.04 -15.70 -1.73
C ARG A 174 -4.18 -16.45 -1.09
N VAL A 175 -4.22 -16.41 0.23
CA VAL A 175 -5.33 -16.93 1.04
C VAL A 175 -6.07 -15.75 1.66
N LYS A 176 -7.40 -15.78 1.60
CA LYS A 176 -8.27 -14.82 2.27
C LYS A 176 -9.18 -15.55 3.24
N LEU A 177 -9.38 -14.98 4.42
CA LEU A 177 -10.36 -15.43 5.41
C LEU A 177 -11.37 -14.32 5.67
N ALA A 178 -12.64 -14.69 5.79
CA ALA A 178 -13.75 -13.78 6.12
C ALA A 178 -14.85 -14.53 6.90
N PRO A 179 -15.73 -13.84 7.65
CA PRO A 179 -16.89 -14.49 8.28
C PRO A 179 -17.85 -15.04 7.22
N LYS A 180 -18.62 -16.07 7.54
CA LYS A 180 -19.71 -16.57 6.66
C LYS A 180 -20.83 -15.50 6.58
N PRO A 181 -21.50 -15.26 5.43
CA PRO A 181 -21.59 -16.06 4.19
C PRO A 181 -20.67 -15.63 3.03
N LYS A 182 -20.72 -16.35 1.88
CA LYS A 182 -19.99 -16.12 0.60
C LYS A 182 -19.68 -14.65 0.27
N GLY A 183 -20.63 -13.76 0.53
CA GLY A 183 -20.52 -12.33 0.27
C GLY A 183 -19.47 -11.59 1.11
N ALA A 184 -18.97 -12.17 2.20
CA ALA A 184 -18.08 -11.49 3.14
C ALA A 184 -16.72 -11.08 2.56
N PHE A 185 -16.22 -11.81 1.55
CA PHE A 185 -15.03 -11.38 0.81
C PHE A 185 -15.27 -10.12 -0.04
N TYR A 186 -16.54 -9.85 -0.35
CA TYR A 186 -17.01 -8.73 -1.19
C TYR A 186 -17.67 -7.62 -0.35
N LEU A 187 -17.56 -7.70 0.99
CA LEU A 187 -18.24 -6.80 1.92
C LEU A 187 -17.25 -6.04 2.79
N GLY A 188 -17.20 -4.73 2.61
CA GLY A 188 -16.83 -3.77 3.65
C GLY A 188 -17.95 -3.51 4.67
N ASN A 189 -18.90 -4.43 4.89
CA ASN A 189 -19.96 -4.32 5.91
C ASN A 189 -20.66 -5.66 6.23
N THR A 190 -20.90 -5.92 7.51
CA THR A 190 -21.50 -7.13 8.13
C THR A 190 -22.98 -7.38 7.84
N THR A 191 -23.48 -7.04 6.65
CA THR A 191 -24.82 -7.43 6.22
C THR A 191 -24.73 -7.82 4.77
N GLY A 192 -25.12 -9.05 4.41
CA GLY A 192 -25.09 -9.66 3.08
C GLY A 192 -25.88 -8.96 1.96
N ARG A 193 -25.83 -7.63 1.90
CA ARG A 193 -26.23 -6.80 0.78
C ARG A 193 -24.96 -6.20 0.20
N VAL A 194 -24.57 -6.69 -0.98
CA VAL A 194 -23.72 -5.98 -1.93
C VAL A 194 -24.29 -4.58 -2.04
N ARG A 195 -23.72 -3.61 -1.31
CA ARG A 195 -24.15 -2.22 -1.46
C ARG A 195 -23.39 -1.68 -2.66
N GLN A 196 -24.20 -1.30 -3.64
CA GLN A 196 -23.87 -0.68 -4.91
C GLN A 196 -22.60 0.16 -4.88
N GLN A 197 -21.85 0.04 -5.97
CA GLN A 197 -20.92 1.03 -6.50
C GLN A 197 -21.29 2.44 -6.01
N VAL A 198 -20.38 3.11 -5.28
CA VAL A 198 -20.67 4.43 -4.73
C VAL A 198 -20.94 5.38 -5.89
N PHE A 199 -22.14 5.94 -5.96
CA PHE A 199 -22.48 6.90 -7.00
C PHE A 199 -21.82 8.24 -6.69
N ARG A 200 -21.43 8.98 -7.73
CA ARG A 200 -20.76 10.29 -7.57
C ARG A 200 -21.55 11.26 -6.68
N GLY A 201 -22.89 11.18 -6.68
CA GLY A 201 -23.75 12.02 -5.85
C GLY A 201 -23.57 11.80 -4.35
N ASP A 202 -23.21 10.58 -3.95
CA ASP A 202 -23.06 10.19 -2.54
C ASP A 202 -21.72 10.66 -1.97
N LEU A 203 -20.70 10.86 -2.81
CA LEU A 203 -19.34 11.20 -2.35
C LEU A 203 -19.28 12.51 -1.56
N ARG A 204 -20.16 13.47 -1.86
CA ARG A 204 -20.25 14.74 -1.12
C ARG A 204 -20.53 14.56 0.37
N GLN A 205 -21.20 13.47 0.76
CA GLN A 205 -21.50 13.19 2.16
C GLN A 205 -20.24 12.87 2.98
N ASN A 206 -19.14 12.50 2.30
CA ASN A 206 -17.86 12.21 2.93
C ASN A 206 -17.04 13.49 3.15
N VAL A 207 -17.52 14.65 2.67
CA VAL A 207 -16.83 15.94 2.84
C VAL A 207 -17.15 16.52 4.21
N ASN A 208 -16.11 16.73 5.01
CA ASN A 208 -16.16 17.42 6.28
C ASN A 208 -15.69 18.86 6.12
N ARG A 209 -16.38 19.81 6.76
CA ARG A 209 -16.00 21.22 6.79
C ARG A 209 -15.96 21.69 8.25
N ASN A 210 -14.97 22.49 8.62
CA ASN A 210 -14.90 23.12 9.94
C ASN A 210 -14.85 24.66 9.83
N ASP A 211 -15.01 25.33 10.97
CA ASP A 211 -15.07 26.80 11.03
C ASP A 211 -13.74 27.48 10.70
N ASP A 212 -12.63 26.76 10.87
CA ASP A 212 -11.26 27.18 10.50
C ASP A 212 -11.02 27.16 8.99
N GLY A 213 -12.04 26.81 8.19
CA GLY A 213 -11.99 26.78 6.73
C GLY A 213 -11.31 25.55 6.16
N GLU A 214 -11.07 24.53 6.99
CA GLU A 214 -10.62 23.21 6.54
C GLU A 214 -11.77 22.44 5.90
N VAL A 215 -11.47 21.83 4.76
CA VAL A 215 -12.35 20.96 4.00
C VAL A 215 -11.60 19.66 3.71
N THR A 216 -12.09 18.54 4.22
CA THR A 216 -11.43 17.22 4.11
C THR A 216 -12.40 16.12 3.72
N ILE A 217 -11.90 15.13 2.98
CA ILE A 217 -12.65 13.92 2.65
C ILE A 217 -12.38 12.86 3.73
N LYS A 218 -13.45 12.32 4.31
CA LYS A 218 -13.42 11.22 5.29
C LYS A 218 -13.61 9.87 4.60
N GLY A 219 -13.21 8.80 5.28
CA GLY A 219 -13.50 7.42 4.87
C GLY A 219 -12.62 6.88 3.74
N ILE A 220 -11.57 7.59 3.33
CA ILE A 220 -10.54 7.05 2.43
C ILE A 220 -9.71 6.05 3.24
N PRO A 221 -9.70 4.75 2.88
CA PRO A 221 -8.93 3.76 3.63
C PRO A 221 -7.43 4.02 3.51
N MET A 222 -6.67 3.63 4.54
CA MET A 222 -5.22 3.59 4.45
C MET A 222 -4.77 2.27 3.82
N VAL A 223 -3.78 2.38 2.95
CA VAL A 223 -3.04 1.26 2.35
C VAL A 223 -1.57 1.60 2.50
N ASP A 224 -0.82 0.70 3.11
CA ASP A 224 0.62 0.78 3.21
C ASP A 224 1.23 0.10 1.97
N GLN A 225 1.94 0.88 1.16
CA GLN A 225 2.57 0.43 -0.08
C GLN A 225 3.74 -0.54 0.15
N GLY A 226 4.23 -0.67 1.38
CA GLY A 226 5.44 -1.43 1.67
C GLY A 226 6.73 -0.86 1.08
N PRO A 227 7.81 -1.66 1.07
CA PRO A 227 9.16 -1.15 0.79
C PRO A 227 9.46 -0.92 -0.70
N LYS A 228 8.61 -1.39 -1.63
CA LYS A 228 8.87 -1.33 -3.07
C LYS A 228 7.97 -0.29 -3.75
N GLY A 229 8.29 0.11 -4.98
CA GLY A 229 7.68 1.22 -5.74
C GLY A 229 6.18 1.12 -6.09
N TYR A 230 5.34 0.79 -5.12
CA TYR A 230 3.90 0.58 -5.20
C TYR A 230 3.10 1.86 -4.92
N CYS A 231 3.73 3.02 -4.69
CA CYS A 231 3.03 4.27 -4.33
C CYS A 231 1.84 4.60 -5.26
N ALA A 232 1.98 4.39 -6.57
CA ALA A 232 0.92 4.63 -7.54
C ALA A 232 -0.24 3.62 -7.40
N VAL A 233 0.05 2.33 -7.29
CA VAL A 233 -0.98 1.28 -7.17
C VAL A 233 -1.63 1.24 -5.80
N ALA A 234 -0.89 1.55 -4.74
CA ALA A 234 -1.42 1.72 -3.38
C ALA A 234 -2.34 2.95 -3.29
N SER A 235 -1.92 4.09 -3.86
CA SER A 235 -2.78 5.28 -3.94
C SER A 235 -4.05 5.00 -4.76
N ALA A 236 -3.94 4.26 -5.86
CA ALA A 236 -5.09 3.83 -6.66
C ALA A 236 -6.02 2.91 -5.86
N GLU A 237 -5.48 1.90 -5.16
CA GLU A 237 -6.26 1.00 -4.29
C GLU A 237 -7.10 1.81 -3.28
N ARG A 238 -6.50 2.81 -2.63
CA ARG A 238 -7.20 3.67 -1.67
C ARG A 238 -8.40 4.38 -2.29
N VAL A 239 -8.24 4.94 -3.48
CA VAL A 239 -9.34 5.60 -4.22
C VAL A 239 -10.40 4.58 -4.65
N PHE A 240 -10.00 3.40 -5.08
CA PHE A 240 -10.93 2.40 -5.61
C PHE A 240 -11.77 1.82 -4.48
N ARG A 241 -11.15 1.53 -3.33
CA ARG A 241 -11.84 1.08 -2.11
C ARG A 241 -12.71 2.18 -1.51
N TYR A 242 -12.31 3.44 -1.62
CA TYR A 242 -13.17 4.58 -1.29
C TYR A 242 -14.44 4.63 -2.17
N TYR A 243 -14.39 4.13 -3.40
CA TYR A 243 -15.56 3.93 -4.28
C TYR A 243 -16.29 2.59 -4.08
N GLY A 244 -15.87 1.80 -3.10
CA GLY A 244 -16.48 0.50 -2.78
C GLY A 244 -16.02 -0.65 -3.68
N LEU A 245 -14.94 -0.49 -4.43
CA LEU A 245 -14.34 -1.58 -5.20
C LEU A 245 -13.41 -2.41 -4.31
N GLU A 246 -13.57 -3.73 -4.38
CA GLU A 246 -12.68 -4.68 -3.74
C GLU A 246 -11.55 -5.04 -4.71
N THR A 247 -10.48 -4.27 -4.65
CA THR A 247 -9.22 -4.58 -5.31
C THR A 247 -8.06 -4.39 -4.34
N ASP A 248 -6.92 -4.98 -4.66
CA ASP A 248 -5.69 -4.77 -3.90
C ASP A 248 -4.51 -4.45 -4.82
N GLN A 249 -3.46 -3.92 -4.21
CA GLN A 249 -2.25 -3.47 -4.88
C GLN A 249 -1.59 -4.55 -5.76
N HIS A 250 -1.79 -5.84 -5.53
CA HIS A 250 -1.20 -6.90 -6.33
C HIS A 250 -1.94 -7.12 -7.66
N GLU A 251 -3.28 -7.06 -7.63
CA GLU A 251 -4.09 -7.02 -8.86
C GLU A 251 -3.74 -5.78 -9.68
N MET A 252 -3.60 -4.63 -9.01
CA MET A 252 -3.25 -3.38 -9.67
C MET A 252 -1.82 -3.39 -10.20
N ALA A 253 -0.89 -4.00 -9.48
CA ALA A 253 0.48 -4.20 -9.94
C ALA A 253 0.53 -5.12 -11.16
N GLN A 254 -0.28 -6.18 -11.23
CA GLN A 254 -0.37 -7.02 -12.43
C GLN A 254 -0.90 -6.24 -13.63
N LEU A 255 -1.96 -5.44 -13.45
CA LEU A 255 -2.48 -4.56 -14.49
C LEU A 255 -1.40 -3.56 -14.96
N ALA A 256 -0.75 -2.89 -14.02
CA ALA A 256 0.29 -1.89 -14.29
C ALA A 256 1.60 -2.49 -14.85
N SER A 257 1.96 -3.72 -14.49
CA SER A 257 3.18 -4.40 -14.97
C SER A 257 3.07 -4.82 -16.44
N SER A 258 1.86 -4.83 -17.00
CA SER A 258 1.67 -4.91 -18.45
C SER A 258 2.16 -3.64 -19.18
N SER A 259 2.38 -2.54 -18.45
CA SER A 259 2.79 -1.21 -18.95
C SER A 259 4.16 -0.72 -18.43
N ALA A 260 5.07 -1.64 -18.11
CA ALA A 260 6.49 -1.44 -17.74
C ALA A 260 6.79 -1.22 -16.23
N MET A 261 7.93 -1.79 -15.80
CA MET A 261 8.45 -1.76 -14.43
C MET A 261 9.10 -0.41 -14.09
N GLY A 262 8.78 0.19 -12.94
CA GLY A 262 9.59 1.26 -12.33
C GLY A 262 8.80 2.42 -11.72
N GLY A 263 8.79 2.50 -10.39
CA GLY A 263 7.99 3.45 -9.59
C GLY A 263 8.67 4.77 -9.23
N THR A 264 9.35 5.43 -10.17
CA THR A 264 9.95 6.77 -9.93
C THR A 264 9.76 7.78 -11.07
N SER A 265 9.32 7.35 -12.26
CA SER A 265 9.01 8.25 -13.38
C SER A 265 7.54 8.70 -13.31
N PRO A 266 7.24 10.02 -13.37
CA PRO A 266 5.87 10.52 -13.43
C PRO A 266 5.04 9.90 -14.56
N GLN A 267 5.64 9.69 -15.74
CA GLN A 267 4.95 9.10 -16.89
C GLN A 267 4.56 7.64 -16.64
N MET A 268 5.47 6.87 -16.07
CA MET A 268 5.24 5.45 -15.75
C MET A 268 4.15 5.29 -14.69
N MET A 269 4.14 6.16 -13.67
CA MET A 269 3.09 6.18 -12.66
C MET A 269 1.72 6.51 -13.25
N TYR A 270 1.65 7.43 -14.22
CA TYR A 270 0.42 7.75 -14.93
C TYR A 270 -0.11 6.57 -15.76
N GLU A 271 0.75 5.92 -16.56
CA GLU A 271 0.33 4.75 -17.37
C GLU A 271 -0.13 3.58 -16.50
N ALA A 272 0.55 3.35 -15.37
CA ALA A 272 0.14 2.38 -14.36
C ALA A 272 -1.26 2.70 -13.81
N LEU A 273 -1.51 3.95 -13.41
CA LEU A 273 -2.80 4.41 -12.90
C LEU A 273 -3.92 4.25 -13.94
N LYS A 274 -3.66 4.63 -15.19
CA LYS A 274 -4.62 4.56 -16.29
C LYS A 274 -4.99 3.12 -16.60
N THR A 275 -4.00 2.24 -16.68
CA THR A 275 -4.21 0.81 -16.94
C THR A 275 -4.98 0.14 -15.80
N ALA A 276 -4.59 0.41 -14.54
CA ALA A 276 -5.30 -0.07 -13.36
C ALA A 276 -6.76 0.39 -13.33
N SER A 277 -7.01 1.68 -13.56
CA SER A 277 -8.36 2.27 -13.54
C SER A 277 -9.28 1.69 -14.62
N ASN A 278 -8.76 1.53 -15.85
CA ASN A 278 -9.52 0.96 -16.96
C ASN A 278 -9.93 -0.50 -16.68
N GLY A 279 -9.06 -1.28 -16.04
CA GLY A 279 -9.36 -2.67 -15.66
C GLY A 279 -10.56 -2.82 -14.72
N VAL A 280 -10.90 -1.75 -13.97
CA VAL A 280 -12.02 -1.73 -13.02
C VAL A 280 -13.15 -0.77 -13.42
N GLN A 281 -13.24 -0.43 -14.71
CA GLN A 281 -14.27 0.46 -15.27
C GLN A 281 -14.31 1.86 -14.63
N LEU A 282 -13.17 2.35 -14.14
CA LEU A 282 -12.99 3.73 -13.71
C LEU A 282 -12.30 4.52 -14.82
N ARG A 283 -12.57 5.83 -14.88
CA ARG A 283 -11.93 6.74 -15.84
C ARG A 283 -10.99 7.67 -15.12
N VAL A 284 -9.78 7.79 -15.66
CA VAL A 284 -8.80 8.80 -15.25
C VAL A 284 -9.03 10.07 -16.07
N TYR A 285 -9.07 11.21 -15.40
CA TYR A 285 -9.10 12.54 -15.99
C TYR A 285 -7.84 13.28 -15.59
N ASP A 286 -7.16 13.84 -16.58
CA ASP A 286 -5.89 14.53 -16.39
C ASP A 286 -6.17 16.01 -16.16
N LEU A 287 -5.80 16.51 -14.98
CA LEU A 287 -5.86 17.95 -14.68
C LEU A 287 -4.50 18.59 -14.97
N ILE A 288 -3.43 17.89 -14.61
CA ILE A 288 -2.05 18.25 -14.93
C ILE A 288 -1.35 16.97 -15.36
N GLN A 289 -0.85 16.94 -16.60
CA GLN A 289 -0.05 15.84 -17.12
C GLN A 289 1.43 16.23 -17.15
N TYR A 290 2.31 15.28 -16.85
CA TYR A 290 3.73 15.48 -17.05
C TYR A 290 4.03 15.61 -18.55
N ASP A 291 4.60 16.74 -18.95
CA ASP A 291 5.07 16.97 -20.31
C ASP A 291 6.53 17.42 -20.27
N VAL A 292 7.38 16.74 -21.04
CA VAL A 292 8.84 16.98 -21.04
C VAL A 292 9.17 18.38 -21.56
N LYS A 293 8.45 18.84 -22.59
CA LYS A 293 8.69 20.17 -23.16
C LYS A 293 8.28 21.24 -22.16
N GLU A 294 7.09 21.13 -21.57
CA GLU A 294 6.62 22.05 -20.56
C GLU A 294 7.54 22.05 -19.33
N PHE A 295 8.04 20.89 -18.91
CA PHE A 295 9.03 20.78 -17.84
C PHE A 295 10.27 21.64 -18.15
N PHE A 296 10.87 21.52 -19.33
CA PHE A 296 12.01 22.37 -19.69
C PHE A 296 11.64 23.84 -19.87
N ASP A 297 10.44 24.17 -20.34
CA ASP A 297 9.94 25.55 -20.36
C ASP A 297 9.84 26.13 -18.93
N TRP A 298 9.56 25.31 -17.91
CA TRP A 298 9.62 25.69 -16.50
C TRP A 298 11.06 25.89 -16.01
N ILE A 299 11.99 25.04 -16.41
CA ILE A 299 13.41 25.17 -16.03
C ILE A 299 14.04 26.42 -16.68
N GLU A 300 13.70 26.73 -17.92
CA GLU A 300 14.18 27.96 -18.57
C GLU A 300 13.65 29.20 -17.84
N ALA A 301 12.38 29.19 -17.44
CA ALA A 301 11.79 30.26 -16.62
C ALA A 301 12.48 30.38 -15.26
N TYR A 302 12.79 29.26 -14.62
CA TYR A 302 13.59 29.21 -13.41
C TYR A 302 14.98 29.83 -13.63
N ASN A 303 15.74 29.41 -14.64
CA ASN A 303 17.09 29.91 -14.91
C ASN A 303 17.12 31.42 -15.18
N ARG A 304 16.08 31.96 -15.84
CA ARG A 304 15.94 33.41 -16.02
C ARG A 304 15.77 34.15 -14.69
N GLU A 305 15.01 33.60 -13.76
CA GLU A 305 14.80 34.21 -12.44
C GLU A 305 15.99 34.00 -11.52
N ALA A 306 16.54 32.78 -11.47
CA ALA A 306 17.74 32.43 -10.72
C ALA A 306 18.92 33.35 -11.08
N LYS A 307 19.09 33.68 -12.37
CA LYS A 307 20.12 34.63 -12.81
C LYS A 307 19.92 36.05 -12.25
N LYS A 308 18.69 36.51 -12.06
CA LYS A 308 18.40 37.82 -11.45
C LYS A 308 18.65 37.80 -9.94
N GLU A 309 18.30 36.68 -9.30
CA GLU A 309 18.44 36.50 -7.85
C GLU A 309 19.85 36.03 -7.42
N GLY A 310 20.74 35.71 -8.37
CA GLY A 310 22.09 35.20 -8.08
C GLY A 310 22.11 33.75 -7.57
N ALA A 311 21.07 32.98 -7.85
CA ALA A 311 20.96 31.56 -7.49
C ALA A 311 21.62 30.63 -8.53
N GLY A 312 21.84 29.37 -8.14
CA GLY A 312 22.38 28.33 -9.03
C GLY A 312 21.43 28.01 -10.19
N LEU A 313 22.00 27.78 -11.37
CA LEU A 313 21.26 27.40 -12.57
C LEU A 313 21.03 25.88 -12.61
N ALA A 314 19.86 25.48 -13.09
CA ALA A 314 19.52 24.09 -13.33
C ALA A 314 19.82 23.68 -14.78
N PRO A 315 20.14 22.41 -15.06
CA PRO A 315 20.33 21.92 -16.43
C PRO A 315 19.05 22.07 -17.27
N ASP A 316 19.16 22.74 -18.42
CA ASP A 316 18.01 23.14 -19.24
C ASP A 316 18.08 22.71 -20.73
N ASP A 317 19.12 21.99 -21.17
CA ASP A 317 19.25 21.54 -22.57
C ASP A 317 18.35 20.30 -22.85
N PRO A 318 17.21 20.44 -23.54
CA PRO A 318 16.29 19.33 -23.77
C PRO A 318 16.85 18.25 -24.71
N ARG A 319 18.01 18.49 -25.35
CA ARG A 319 18.69 17.54 -26.24
C ARG A 319 19.64 16.61 -25.48
N ARG A 320 19.87 16.85 -24.19
CA ARG A 320 20.70 16.00 -23.33
C ARG A 320 19.80 15.14 -22.46
N ILE A 321 20.27 13.92 -22.17
CA ILE A 321 19.60 13.04 -21.22
C ILE A 321 20.00 13.51 -19.82
N TYR A 322 19.04 14.10 -19.12
CA TYR A 322 19.15 14.37 -17.70
C TYR A 322 18.20 13.44 -16.95
N TYR A 323 18.65 12.92 -15.82
CA TYR A 323 17.72 12.35 -14.86
C TYR A 323 16.93 13.51 -14.25
N VAL A 324 15.60 13.37 -14.13
CA VAL A 324 14.73 14.37 -13.51
C VAL A 324 15.28 14.81 -12.16
N ASP A 325 15.86 13.87 -11.42
CA ASP A 325 16.47 14.09 -10.12
C ASP A 325 17.60 15.11 -10.14
N GLN A 326 18.46 15.07 -11.16
CA GLN A 326 19.58 16.01 -11.30
C GLN A 326 19.09 17.44 -11.52
N VAL A 327 17.96 17.60 -12.19
CA VAL A 327 17.37 18.93 -12.43
C VAL A 327 16.80 19.47 -11.13
N TYR A 328 15.98 18.68 -10.42
CA TYR A 328 15.38 19.11 -9.16
C TYR A 328 16.42 19.38 -8.06
N GLU A 329 17.51 18.64 -8.01
CA GLU A 329 18.61 18.87 -7.05
C GLU A 329 19.34 20.19 -7.27
N ALA A 330 19.31 20.73 -8.50
CA ALA A 330 19.95 22.00 -8.85
C ALA A 330 19.05 23.22 -8.59
N LEU A 331 17.76 23.01 -8.29
CA LEU A 331 16.81 24.10 -8.06
C LEU A 331 17.00 24.71 -6.67
N ASP A 332 17.04 26.04 -6.60
CA ASP A 332 16.74 26.77 -5.38
C ASP A 332 15.21 26.71 -5.12
N PRO A 333 14.76 26.13 -3.99
CA PRO A 333 13.33 25.93 -3.74
C PRO A 333 12.51 27.22 -3.65
N LYS A 334 13.13 28.35 -3.24
CA LYS A 334 12.43 29.64 -3.12
C LYS A 334 12.25 30.29 -4.48
N VAL A 335 13.29 30.30 -5.31
CA VAL A 335 13.23 30.82 -6.68
C VAL A 335 12.24 29.99 -7.50
N TYR A 336 12.32 28.66 -7.41
CA TYR A 336 11.41 27.78 -8.14
C TYR A 336 9.96 27.95 -7.68
N LEU A 337 9.71 28.08 -6.38
CA LEU A 337 8.38 28.40 -5.85
C LEU A 337 7.84 29.70 -6.44
N SER A 338 8.64 30.78 -6.44
CA SER A 338 8.26 32.08 -6.99
C SER A 338 7.85 31.97 -8.46
N VAL A 339 8.66 31.27 -9.27
CA VAL A 339 8.35 31.05 -10.69
C VAL A 339 7.06 30.26 -10.86
N LYS A 340 6.87 29.18 -10.09
CA LYS A 340 5.68 28.33 -10.18
C LYS A 340 4.40 29.10 -9.84
N VAL A 341 4.38 29.89 -8.77
CA VAL A 341 3.15 30.58 -8.33
C VAL A 341 2.82 31.83 -9.14
N ASN A 342 3.81 32.46 -9.79
CA ASN A 342 3.62 33.73 -10.50
C ASN A 342 3.52 33.61 -12.03
N ARG A 343 3.83 32.44 -12.62
CA ARG A 343 3.71 32.26 -14.07
C ARG A 343 2.26 32.01 -14.47
N GLY A 344 1.66 32.95 -15.18
CA GLY A 344 0.33 32.82 -15.77
C GLY A 344 -0.76 32.45 -14.74
N ASN A 345 -1.77 31.70 -15.17
CA ASN A 345 -2.88 31.28 -14.32
C ASN A 345 -2.73 29.85 -13.78
N TYR A 346 -1.54 29.24 -13.90
CA TYR A 346 -1.34 27.82 -13.56
C TYR A 346 -1.65 27.52 -12.10
N PHE A 347 -1.17 28.35 -11.18
CA PHE A 347 -1.42 28.17 -9.74
C PHE A 347 -2.89 28.39 -9.36
N GLU A 348 -3.57 29.36 -9.97
CA GLU A 348 -5.00 29.58 -9.76
C GLU A 348 -5.84 28.41 -10.29
N ASN A 349 -5.48 27.86 -11.46
CA ASN A 349 -6.12 26.67 -12.00
C ASN A 349 -5.92 25.46 -11.08
N PHE A 350 -4.69 25.23 -10.60
CA PHE A 350 -4.41 24.16 -9.64
C PHE A 350 -5.28 24.28 -8.38
N LYS A 351 -5.37 25.49 -7.78
CA LYS A 351 -6.23 25.72 -6.61
C LYS A 351 -7.70 25.42 -6.90
N ARG A 352 -8.21 25.92 -8.03
CA ARG A 352 -9.60 25.67 -8.46
C ARG A 352 -9.85 24.17 -8.60
N ASP A 353 -9.00 23.46 -9.33
CA ASP A 353 -9.22 22.04 -9.62
C ASP A 353 -9.14 21.18 -8.34
N VAL A 354 -8.24 21.51 -7.41
CA VAL A 354 -8.20 20.90 -6.07
C VAL A 354 -9.51 21.15 -5.32
N MET A 355 -9.92 22.42 -5.19
CA MET A 355 -11.10 22.78 -4.40
C MET A 355 -12.38 22.16 -4.97
N GLU A 356 -12.59 22.23 -6.28
CA GLU A 356 -13.78 21.68 -6.95
C GLU A 356 -13.93 20.17 -6.74
N ASN A 357 -12.83 19.41 -6.84
CA ASN A 357 -12.88 17.96 -6.67
C ASN A 357 -13.02 17.57 -5.19
N ILE A 358 -12.30 18.24 -4.28
CA ILE A 358 -12.47 18.01 -2.84
C ILE A 358 -13.89 18.35 -2.37
N ASP A 359 -14.47 19.46 -2.84
CA ASP A 359 -15.85 19.85 -2.52
C ASP A 359 -16.88 18.83 -3.07
N ALA A 360 -16.53 18.10 -4.13
CA ALA A 360 -17.33 17.01 -4.67
C ALA A 360 -17.11 15.66 -3.95
N GLY A 361 -16.22 15.60 -2.95
CA GLY A 361 -15.87 14.37 -2.25
C GLY A 361 -14.98 13.44 -3.06
N ILE A 362 -14.23 13.99 -4.02
CA ILE A 362 -13.37 13.24 -4.94
C ILE A 362 -11.90 13.52 -4.59
N PRO A 363 -11.15 12.54 -4.05
CA PRO A 363 -9.72 12.71 -3.81
C PRO A 363 -8.97 12.79 -5.14
N LEU A 364 -7.84 13.51 -5.15
CA LEU A 364 -6.99 13.64 -6.33
C LEU A 364 -5.73 12.79 -6.16
N MET A 365 -5.40 12.03 -7.20
CA MET A 365 -4.12 11.34 -7.33
C MET A 365 -3.06 12.38 -7.69
N TRP A 366 -2.04 12.53 -6.86
CA TRP A 366 -1.09 13.62 -6.93
C TRP A 366 0.34 13.10 -7.09
N GLY A 367 0.84 13.20 -8.32
CA GLY A 367 2.23 12.95 -8.64
C GLY A 367 3.09 14.09 -8.14
N VAL A 368 4.12 13.76 -7.37
CA VAL A 368 5.06 14.74 -6.80
C VAL A 368 6.50 14.35 -7.07
N TYR A 369 7.39 15.33 -6.91
CA TYR A 369 8.82 15.11 -6.78
C TYR A 369 9.26 15.43 -5.33
N LEU A 370 9.72 14.41 -4.60
CA LEU A 370 10.17 14.54 -3.22
C LEU A 370 11.58 15.16 -3.15
N GLY A 371 11.88 15.83 -2.03
CA GLY A 371 13.19 16.41 -1.75
C GLY A 371 13.34 17.89 -2.09
N LEU A 372 12.35 18.50 -2.76
CA LEU A 372 12.33 19.95 -3.01
C LEU A 372 12.08 20.75 -1.71
N TYR A 373 11.26 20.22 -0.82
CA TYR A 373 10.98 20.77 0.50
C TYR A 373 11.28 19.72 1.58
N PRO A 374 11.80 20.14 2.74
CA PRO A 374 12.05 19.20 3.84
C PRO A 374 10.72 18.70 4.42
N GLU A 375 10.56 17.40 4.45
CA GLU A 375 9.43 16.72 5.09
C GLU A 375 9.96 15.78 6.17
N LYS A 376 9.35 15.84 7.36
CA LYS A 376 9.74 14.97 8.48
C LYS A 376 9.13 13.57 8.29
N GLU A 377 9.87 12.56 8.75
CA GLU A 377 9.35 11.21 8.93
C GLU A 377 8.83 10.58 7.63
N ILE A 378 9.58 10.73 6.52
CA ILE A 378 9.26 10.07 5.26
C ILE A 378 10.30 8.98 4.93
N PRO A 379 9.90 7.75 4.57
CA PRO A 379 10.83 6.66 4.22
C PRO A 379 11.67 6.93 2.97
N GLN A 380 11.21 7.85 2.10
CA GLN A 380 11.87 8.19 0.84
C GLN A 380 12.26 9.68 0.85
N ALA A 381 13.56 9.98 0.86
CA ALA A 381 14.04 11.35 0.95
C ALA A 381 13.88 12.17 -0.35
N ARG A 382 13.93 11.51 -1.53
CA ARG A 382 13.88 12.18 -2.84
C ARG A 382 13.28 11.30 -3.93
N GLY A 383 12.93 11.90 -5.06
CA GLY A 383 12.46 11.20 -6.26
C GLY A 383 10.95 11.28 -6.47
N GLY A 384 10.47 10.71 -7.58
CA GLY A 384 9.03 10.65 -7.88
C GLY A 384 8.24 9.87 -6.83
N HIS A 385 7.04 10.36 -6.51
CA HIS A 385 6.11 9.69 -5.61
C HIS A 385 4.66 10.00 -6.00
N MET A 386 3.71 9.17 -5.58
CA MET A 386 2.27 9.37 -5.77
C MET A 386 1.58 9.46 -4.42
N ARG A 387 0.84 10.56 -4.21
CA ARG A 387 0.09 10.86 -2.98
C ARG A 387 -1.39 11.00 -3.30
N LEU A 388 -2.21 11.12 -2.26
CA LEU A 388 -3.57 11.62 -2.38
C LEU A 388 -3.69 13.04 -1.84
N ILE A 389 -4.35 13.92 -2.58
CA ILE A 389 -4.92 15.15 -2.03
C ILE A 389 -6.30 14.79 -1.51
N ILE A 390 -6.50 15.05 -0.22
CA ILE A 390 -7.72 14.69 0.51
C ILE A 390 -8.42 15.91 1.11
N GLY A 391 -7.83 17.09 1.00
CA GLY A 391 -8.43 18.30 1.53
C GLY A 391 -7.64 19.57 1.25
N TYR A 392 -8.17 20.67 1.73
CA TYR A 392 -7.53 21.98 1.73
C TYR A 392 -8.01 22.79 2.93
N ASN A 393 -7.24 23.80 3.33
CA ASN A 393 -7.71 24.84 4.23
C ASN A 393 -7.74 26.19 3.50
N ARG A 394 -8.94 26.76 3.38
CA ARG A 394 -9.19 27.98 2.61
C ARG A 394 -8.64 29.24 3.29
N ARG A 395 -8.52 29.24 4.62
CA ARG A 395 -8.03 30.38 5.40
C ARG A 395 -6.51 30.41 5.45
N SER A 396 -5.88 29.27 5.76
CA SER A 396 -4.41 29.18 5.85
C SER A 396 -3.73 29.01 4.49
N GLY A 397 -4.48 28.63 3.44
CA GLY A 397 -3.92 28.38 2.11
C GLY A 397 -3.08 27.09 2.06
N GLU A 398 -3.46 26.10 2.86
CA GLU A 398 -2.77 24.80 2.95
C GLU A 398 -3.51 23.72 2.18
N LEU A 399 -2.74 22.82 1.59
CA LEU A 399 -3.20 21.55 1.05
C LEU A 399 -3.17 20.49 2.14
N ILE A 400 -4.15 19.60 2.15
CA ILE A 400 -4.17 18.42 3.03
C ILE A 400 -4.02 17.18 2.18
N TYR A 401 -2.98 16.41 2.46
CA TYR A 401 -2.60 15.25 1.67
C TYR A 401 -2.33 14.03 2.55
N SER A 402 -2.28 12.86 1.91
CA SER A 402 -1.97 11.60 2.56
C SER A 402 -0.98 10.79 1.72
N ASP A 403 0.05 10.26 2.37
CA ASP A 403 0.96 9.29 1.77
C ASP A 403 0.43 7.86 1.96
N SER A 404 0.89 6.91 1.14
CA SER A 404 0.60 5.47 1.28
C SER A 404 1.60 4.73 2.18
N TRP A 405 2.19 5.39 3.18
CA TRP A 405 3.19 4.79 4.09
C TRP A 405 2.60 4.27 5.42
N GLY A 406 1.28 4.13 5.51
CA GLY A 406 0.62 3.56 6.68
C GLY A 406 0.38 4.57 7.82
N ALA A 407 0.51 4.12 9.06
CA ALA A 407 0.16 4.90 10.24
C ALA A 407 1.02 6.17 10.39
N GLY A 408 0.39 7.29 10.73
CA GLY A 408 1.04 8.60 10.83
C GLY A 408 1.08 9.40 9.51
N HIS A 409 0.63 8.79 8.41
CA HIS A 409 0.63 9.38 7.07
C HIS A 409 -0.76 9.64 6.49
N GLU A 410 -1.79 9.57 7.33
CA GLU A 410 -3.20 9.72 6.95
C GLU A 410 -3.57 11.14 6.56
N ALA A 411 -2.96 12.14 7.22
CA ALA A 411 -3.22 13.55 6.95
C ALA A 411 -2.02 14.41 7.32
N LYS A 412 -1.46 15.08 6.32
CA LYS A 412 -0.39 16.07 6.43
C LYS A 412 -0.80 17.36 5.77
N LYS A 413 -0.13 18.45 6.14
CA LYS A 413 -0.41 19.79 5.62
C LYS A 413 0.82 20.41 5.02
N MET A 414 0.65 21.15 3.92
CA MET A 414 1.67 22.02 3.39
C MET A 414 1.07 23.21 2.64
N PRO A 415 1.78 24.33 2.48
CA PRO A 415 1.28 25.46 1.70
C PRO A 415 0.93 25.07 0.25
N LEU A 416 -0.22 25.54 -0.27
CA LEU A 416 -0.68 25.24 -1.63
C LEU A 416 0.36 25.58 -2.70
N GLY A 417 1.11 26.66 -2.51
CA GLY A 417 2.19 27.05 -3.43
C GLY A 417 3.31 26.01 -3.49
N GLN A 418 3.72 25.46 -2.34
CA GLN A 418 4.73 24.40 -2.29
C GLN A 418 4.21 23.11 -2.91
N ALA A 419 2.95 22.76 -2.63
CA ALA A 419 2.31 21.62 -3.26
C ALA A 419 2.29 21.76 -4.79
N PHE A 420 1.92 22.93 -5.32
CA PHE A 420 1.95 23.17 -6.76
C PHE A 420 3.37 23.12 -7.33
N ALA A 421 4.35 23.66 -6.61
CA ALA A 421 5.75 23.67 -7.04
C ALA A 421 6.31 22.25 -7.19
N MET A 422 5.99 21.33 -6.28
CA MET A 422 6.44 19.93 -6.36
C MET A 422 5.55 19.03 -7.23
N THR A 423 4.46 19.54 -7.80
CA THR A 423 3.52 18.76 -8.62
C THR A 423 4.15 18.36 -9.94
N SER A 424 4.24 17.05 -10.18
CA SER A 424 4.63 16.45 -11.47
C SER A 424 3.43 15.91 -12.26
N GLY A 425 2.29 15.70 -11.59
CA GLY A 425 1.03 15.33 -12.23
C GLY A 425 -0.16 15.42 -11.26
N LEU A 426 -1.35 15.64 -11.78
CA LEU A 426 -2.58 15.72 -11.00
C LEU A 426 -3.72 15.07 -11.78
N PHE A 427 -4.33 14.06 -11.16
CA PHE A 427 -5.30 13.20 -11.84
C PHE A 427 -6.52 12.97 -10.95
N VAL A 428 -7.65 12.77 -11.59
CA VAL A 428 -8.89 12.40 -10.91
C VAL A 428 -9.39 11.10 -11.48
N VAL A 429 -9.60 10.12 -10.60
CA VAL A 429 -10.26 8.87 -10.97
C VAL A 429 -11.74 9.01 -10.62
N LYS A 430 -12.63 8.79 -11.59
CA LYS A 430 -14.08 8.85 -11.37
C LYS A 430 -14.75 7.57 -11.86
N PRO A 431 -15.85 7.12 -11.22
CA PRO A 431 -16.72 6.10 -11.78
C PRO A 431 -17.12 6.44 -13.22
N ALA A 432 -17.10 5.46 -14.13
CA ALA A 432 -17.45 5.68 -15.54
C ALA A 432 -18.93 6.00 -15.77
N ARG A 433 -19.79 5.85 -14.75
CA ARG A 433 -21.22 6.19 -14.75
C ARG A 433 -21.60 6.90 -13.45
#